data_AF-A0A1X2HCV7-F1
#
_entry.id   AF-A0A1X2HCV7-F1
#
_cell.length_a   1.000
_cell.length_b   1.000
_cell.length_c   1.000
_cell.angle_alpha   90.00
_cell.angle_beta   90.00
_cell.angle_gamma   90.00
#
_symmetry.space_group_name_H-M   'P 1'
#
loop_
_entity.id
_entity.type
_entity.pdbx_description
1 polymer ?
#
loop_
_entity_poly.entity_id
_entity_poly.type
_entity_poly.pdbx_seq_one_letter_code
_entity_poly.pdbx_strand_id
1 'polypeptide(L)'
;MPLDYSSEPQRSTPLIVRKDKPFNAEPQLRDLVQHYITPEPYLFCRSHGPLPRLPHDEHQITVNGYAFTVGDFKTRFKKTTVLMAMQASTWTTILHAKRSACVNSNLY
;
A
#
# COMPACT_ATOMS: atom_id res chain seq x y z
N MET A 1 -21.84 -14.01 -8.22
CA MET A 1 -20.69 -14.62 -8.90
C MET A 1 -19.47 -14.49 -7.99
N PRO A 2 -18.74 -15.58 -7.70
CA PRO A 2 -17.45 -15.47 -7.00
C PRO A 2 -16.46 -14.67 -7.86
N LEU A 3 -15.60 -13.87 -7.21
CA LEU A 3 -14.53 -13.13 -7.89
C LEU A 3 -13.41 -14.10 -8.30
N ASP A 4 -12.81 -13.86 -9.48
CA ASP A 4 -11.69 -14.66 -9.98
C ASP A 4 -10.34 -14.15 -9.45
N TYR A 5 -9.61 -15.02 -8.74
CA TYR A 5 -8.28 -14.76 -8.19
C TYR A 5 -7.17 -15.54 -8.91
N SER A 6 -7.44 -16.12 -10.07
CA SER A 6 -6.48 -16.92 -10.86
C SER A 6 -5.20 -16.15 -11.24
N SER A 7 -5.30 -14.83 -11.32
CA SER A 7 -4.22 -13.92 -11.69
C SER A 7 -3.57 -13.21 -10.52
N GLU A 8 -3.91 -13.58 -9.28
CA GLU A 8 -3.34 -12.98 -8.09
C GLU A 8 -1.82 -13.28 -8.04
N PRO A 9 -0.96 -12.27 -7.81
CA PRO A 9 0.48 -12.49 -7.77
C PRO A 9 0.85 -13.36 -6.57
N GLN A 10 1.84 -14.23 -6.75
CA GLN A 10 2.41 -14.99 -5.65
C GLN A 10 3.17 -14.04 -4.72
N ARG A 11 2.90 -14.14 -3.42
CA ARG A 11 3.52 -13.30 -2.40
C ARG A 11 4.32 -14.17 -1.44
N SER A 12 5.63 -13.97 -1.41
CA SER A 12 6.44 -14.30 -0.24
C SER A 12 6.48 -13.04 0.61
N THR A 13 5.96 -13.10 1.84
CA THR A 13 5.80 -11.90 2.66
C THR A 13 6.21 -12.15 4.11
N PRO A 14 6.95 -11.22 4.74
CA PRO A 14 7.20 -11.27 6.19
C PRO A 14 5.98 -10.81 7.01
N LEU A 15 4.89 -10.43 6.34
CA LEU A 15 3.66 -9.92 6.95
C LEU A 15 2.81 -11.04 7.56
N ILE A 16 2.02 -10.65 8.55
CA ILE A 16 0.94 -11.47 9.10
C ILE A 16 -0.23 -11.43 8.12
N VAL A 17 -0.48 -12.54 7.42
CA VAL A 17 -1.62 -12.67 6.50
C VAL A 17 -2.91 -12.81 7.31
N ARG A 18 -3.80 -11.81 7.19
CA ARG A 18 -5.13 -11.80 7.84
C ARG A 18 -6.21 -12.39 6.95
N LYS A 19 -6.04 -12.28 5.63
CA LYS A 19 -6.92 -12.87 4.62
C LYS A 19 -6.14 -13.12 3.34
N ASP A 20 -6.31 -14.29 2.74
CA ASP A 20 -5.65 -14.62 1.47
C ASP A 20 -6.41 -14.08 0.24
N LYS A 21 -7.75 -14.23 0.22
CA LYS A 21 -8.61 -13.82 -0.90
C LYS A 21 -9.84 -13.04 -0.42
N PRO A 22 -9.91 -11.71 -0.64
CA PRO A 22 -8.84 -10.86 -1.15
C PRO A 22 -7.67 -10.72 -0.16
N PHE A 23 -6.48 -10.47 -0.70
CA PHE A 23 -5.25 -10.43 0.08
C PHE A 23 -5.23 -9.24 1.04
N ASN A 24 -5.09 -9.52 2.33
CA ASN A 24 -4.94 -8.54 3.39
C ASN A 24 -3.87 -9.01 4.37
N ALA A 25 -2.84 -8.20 4.58
CA ALA A 25 -1.72 -8.54 5.44
C ALA A 25 -1.17 -7.29 6.13
N GLU A 26 -0.62 -7.47 7.34
CA GLU A 26 -0.05 -6.37 8.13
C GLU A 26 1.31 -6.77 8.71
N PRO A 27 2.23 -5.81 8.94
CA PRO A 27 3.52 -6.12 9.54
C PRO A 27 3.37 -6.56 10.99
N GLN A 28 4.37 -7.27 11.52
CA GLN A 28 4.45 -7.45 12.97
C GLN A 28 4.69 -6.09 13.62
N LEU A 29 4.24 -5.95 14.87
CA LEU A 29 4.33 -4.70 15.61
C LEU A 29 5.77 -4.15 15.66
N ARG A 30 6.75 -5.02 15.91
CA ARG A 30 8.18 -4.64 15.97
C ARG A 30 8.68 -4.08 14.64
N ASP A 31 8.29 -4.68 13.52
CA ASP A 31 8.77 -4.29 12.18
C ASP A 31 8.12 -2.97 11.74
N LEU A 32 6.87 -2.74 12.16
CA LEU A 32 6.12 -1.51 11.91
C LEU A 32 6.78 -0.28 12.57
N VAL A 33 7.24 -0.41 13.81
CA VAL A 33 7.77 0.72 14.60
C VAL A 33 9.27 0.92 14.45
N GLN A 34 9.99 -0.07 13.92
CA GLN A 34 11.45 -0.05 13.80
C GLN A 34 11.99 1.10 12.96
N HIS A 35 11.25 1.50 11.92
CA HIS A 35 11.70 2.54 10.98
C HIS A 35 10.68 3.67 10.93
N TYR A 36 11.14 4.91 10.83
CA TYR A 36 10.26 6.07 10.66
C TYR A 36 9.42 5.94 9.37
N ILE A 37 10.11 5.72 8.23
CA ILE A 37 9.51 5.32 6.95
C ILE A 37 9.48 3.79 6.91
N THR A 38 8.29 3.20 6.84
CA THR A 38 8.14 1.74 6.77
C THR A 38 8.73 1.20 5.47
N PRO A 39 9.69 0.24 5.51
CA PRO A 39 10.23 -0.38 4.30
C PRO A 39 9.16 -1.12 3.50
N GLU A 40 9.33 -1.21 2.18
CA GLU A 40 8.38 -1.85 1.26
C GLU A 40 7.91 -3.25 1.71
N PRO A 41 8.78 -4.18 2.14
CA PRO A 41 8.36 -5.51 2.57
C PRO A 41 7.42 -5.52 3.79
N TYR A 42 7.38 -4.43 4.56
CA TYR A 42 6.58 -4.27 5.78
C TYR A 42 5.38 -3.33 5.58
N LEU A 43 5.09 -2.90 4.35
CA LEU A 43 3.90 -2.12 4.05
C LEU A 43 2.65 -3.00 4.18
N PHE A 44 1.63 -2.47 4.87
CA PHE A 44 0.36 -3.18 4.98
C PHE A 44 -0.29 -3.33 3.60
N CYS A 45 -0.96 -4.45 3.37
CA CYS A 45 -1.71 -4.74 2.15
C CYS A 45 -3.19 -4.82 2.48
N ARG A 46 -4.04 -4.09 1.74
CA ARG A 46 -5.50 -4.15 1.89
C ARG A 46 -6.21 -4.18 0.54
N SER A 47 -6.56 -5.37 0.08
CA SER A 47 -7.34 -5.57 -1.15
C SER A 47 -8.80 -5.91 -0.84
N HIS A 48 -9.71 -5.40 -1.68
CA HIS A 48 -11.15 -5.73 -1.64
C HIS A 48 -11.56 -6.75 -2.71
N GLY A 49 -10.70 -6.97 -3.69
CA GLY A 49 -10.91 -7.89 -4.81
C GLY A 49 -9.57 -8.40 -5.36
N PRO A 50 -9.61 -9.16 -6.45
CA PRO A 50 -8.41 -9.57 -7.17
C PRO A 50 -7.67 -8.36 -7.74
N LEU A 51 -6.35 -8.44 -7.84
CA LEU A 51 -5.57 -7.38 -8.47
C LEU A 51 -5.74 -7.38 -10.00
N PRO A 52 -5.99 -6.20 -10.61
CA PRO A 52 -6.04 -6.10 -12.07
C PRO A 52 -4.65 -6.26 -12.68
N ARG A 53 -4.55 -6.93 -13.82
CA ARG A 53 -3.35 -6.87 -14.67
C ARG A 53 -3.42 -5.61 -15.52
N LEU A 54 -2.48 -4.70 -15.34
CA LEU A 54 -2.40 -3.44 -16.07
C LEU A 54 -1.09 -3.41 -16.87
N PRO A 55 -1.13 -3.69 -18.20
CA PRO A 55 0.05 -3.53 -19.06
C PRO A 55 0.46 -2.06 -19.06
N HIS A 56 1.76 -1.79 -18.91
CA HIS A 56 2.27 -0.43 -18.73
C HIS A 56 2.03 0.46 -19.97
N ASP A 57 2.06 -0.14 -21.16
CA ASP A 57 1.88 0.48 -22.47
C ASP A 57 0.40 0.67 -22.87
N GLU A 58 -0.51 -0.17 -22.35
CA GLU A 58 -1.93 -0.10 -22.68
C GLU A 58 -2.78 0.66 -21.66
N HIS A 59 -2.29 0.82 -20.42
CA HIS A 59 -3.08 1.42 -19.35
C HIS A 59 -3.26 2.93 -19.50
N GLN A 60 -4.53 3.37 -19.48
CA GLN A 60 -4.92 4.77 -19.47
C GLN A 60 -5.67 5.14 -18.19
N ILE A 61 -5.47 6.38 -17.75
CA ILE A 61 -6.14 6.99 -16.60
C ILE A 61 -7.05 8.09 -17.15
N THR A 62 -8.33 8.03 -16.82
CA THR A 62 -9.31 9.04 -17.23
C THR A 62 -9.54 10.07 -16.13
N VAL A 63 -9.36 11.34 -16.45
CA VAL A 63 -9.65 12.47 -15.56
C VAL A 63 -10.60 13.40 -16.28
N ASN A 64 -11.82 13.58 -15.76
CA ASN A 64 -12.87 14.43 -16.33
C ASN A 64 -13.09 14.21 -17.85
N GLY A 65 -13.06 12.95 -18.30
CA GLY A 65 -13.25 12.58 -19.71
C GLY A 65 -11.99 12.64 -20.58
N TYR A 66 -10.86 13.11 -20.06
CA TYR A 66 -9.58 13.11 -20.77
C TYR A 66 -8.77 11.86 -20.42
N ALA A 67 -8.21 11.19 -21.42
CA ALA A 67 -7.37 10.02 -21.25
C ALA A 67 -5.88 10.41 -21.18
N PHE A 68 -5.16 9.81 -20.22
CA PHE A 68 -3.73 10.01 -20.01
C PHE A 68 -3.03 8.66 -19.88
N THR A 69 -1.85 8.55 -20.49
CA THR A 69 -0.95 7.40 -20.28
C THR A 69 -0.11 7.58 -19.01
N VAL A 70 0.53 6.52 -18.54
CA VAL A 70 1.54 6.64 -17.47
C VAL A 70 2.70 7.56 -17.90
N GLY A 71 3.05 7.57 -19.19
CA GLY A 71 4.07 8.45 -19.76
C GLY A 71 3.71 9.93 -19.67
N ASP A 72 2.43 10.28 -19.89
CA ASP A 72 1.92 11.63 -19.69
C ASP A 72 2.16 12.12 -18.26
N PHE A 73 1.84 11.30 -17.25
CA PHE A 73 2.02 11.68 -15.85
C PHE A 73 3.50 11.87 -15.47
N LYS A 74 4.40 11.08 -16.04
CA LYS A 74 5.84 11.15 -15.77
C LYS A 74 6.51 12.38 -16.40
N THR A 75 5.96 12.93 -17.48
CA THR A 75 6.63 13.97 -18.30
C THR A 75 5.95 15.34 -18.23
N ARG A 76 4.62 15.39 -18.15
CA ARG A 76 3.86 16.65 -18.26
C ARG A 76 3.66 17.38 -16.93
N PHE A 77 3.85 16.69 -15.80
CA PHE A 77 3.60 17.24 -14.47
C PHE A 77 4.88 17.25 -13.63
N LYS A 78 5.05 18.30 -12.81
CA LYS A 78 6.17 18.40 -11.88
C LYS A 78 6.06 17.31 -10.81
N LYS A 79 7.02 16.39 -10.79
CA LYS A 79 7.14 15.39 -9.71
C LYS A 79 7.27 16.10 -8.36
N THR A 80 6.45 15.68 -7.40
CA THR A 80 6.48 16.15 -6.03
C THR A 80 6.50 14.94 -5.09
N THR A 81 7.25 15.06 -3.99
CA THR A 81 7.37 14.00 -2.98
C THR A 81 6.68 14.47 -1.71
N VAL A 82 5.77 13.65 -1.18
CA VAL A 82 5.06 13.92 0.07
C VAL A 82 5.27 12.73 0.99
N LEU A 83 5.68 13.00 2.23
CA LEU A 83 5.71 12.00 3.28
C LEU A 83 4.31 11.91 3.90
N MET A 84 3.69 10.73 3.82
CA MET A 84 2.34 10.49 4.35
C MET A 84 2.28 9.10 4.99
N ALA A 85 1.56 9.00 6.11
CA ALA A 85 1.15 7.72 6.67
C ALA A 85 -0.22 7.32 6.11
N MET A 86 -0.31 6.14 5.49
CA MET A 86 -1.59 5.55 5.08
C MET A 86 -2.15 4.69 6.21
N GLN A 87 -3.46 4.82 6.48
CA GLN A 87 -4.12 4.12 7.59
C GLN A 87 -5.46 3.52 7.14
N ALA A 88 -5.70 2.26 7.49
CA ALA A 88 -7.00 1.61 7.31
C ALA A 88 -7.98 2.03 8.42
N SER A 89 -9.25 2.22 8.07
CA SER A 89 -10.28 2.74 8.98
C SER A 89 -10.62 1.82 10.17
N THR A 90 -10.38 0.50 10.07
CA THR A 90 -10.89 -0.50 11.02
C THR A 90 -9.82 -1.18 11.89
N TRP A 91 -8.54 -0.80 11.79
CA TRP A 91 -7.45 -1.46 12.53
C TRP A 91 -6.81 -0.47 13.53
N THR A 92 -7.34 -0.43 14.74
CA THR A 92 -6.93 0.47 15.83
C THR A 92 -5.53 0.17 16.42
N THR A 93 -4.93 -0.98 16.08
CA THR A 93 -3.64 -1.42 16.63
C THR A 93 -2.43 -0.69 16.03
N ILE A 94 -2.47 -0.33 14.75
CA ILE A 94 -1.33 0.27 14.01
C ILE A 94 -1.03 1.71 14.50
N LEU A 95 -2.06 2.46 14.90
CA LEU A 95 -1.95 3.86 15.33
C LEU A 95 -1.26 4.01 16.69
N HIS A 96 -1.66 3.20 17.66
CA HIS A 96 -1.06 3.24 19.01
C HIS A 96 0.43 2.92 18.94
N ALA A 97 0.80 1.95 18.10
CA ALA A 97 2.17 1.50 17.94
C ALA A 97 3.14 2.60 17.51
N LYS A 98 2.91 3.25 16.35
CA LYS A 98 3.86 4.26 15.84
C LYS A 98 3.82 5.56 16.64
N ARG A 99 2.65 5.99 17.13
CA ARG A 99 2.56 7.20 17.96
C ARG A 99 3.28 7.01 19.31
N SER A 100 3.06 5.88 20.00
CA SER A 100 3.75 5.62 21.27
C SER A 100 5.25 5.38 21.11
N ALA A 101 5.69 4.74 20.02
CA ALA A 101 7.12 4.56 19.74
C ALA A 101 7.83 5.90 19.51
N CYS A 102 7.23 6.82 18.76
CA CYS A 102 7.79 8.15 18.50
C CYS A 102 7.89 9.00 19.78
N VAL A 103 6.87 8.95 20.66
CA VAL A 103 6.85 9.73 21.92
C VAL A 103 7.90 9.24 22.93
N ASN A 104 8.26 7.95 22.89
CA ASN A 104 9.26 7.38 23.81
C ASN A 104 10.71 7.45 23.29
N SER A 105 10.91 7.78 22.01
CA SER A 105 12.23 8.10 21.46
C SER A 105 12.41 9.62 21.44
N ASN A 106 13.14 10.16 22.42
CA ASN A 106 13.73 11.50 22.34
C ASN A 106 14.75 11.56 21.17
N LEU A 107 14.24 11.53 19.94
CA LEU A 107 15.00 11.73 18.71
C LEU A 107 14.44 12.98 18.03
N TYR A 108 14.78 14.12 18.61
CA TYR A 108 14.93 15.40 17.94
C TYR A 108 16.33 15.92 18.27
#